data_AF-A0A8H2ZZN6-F1
#
_entry.id   AF-A0A8H2ZZN6-F1
#
_cell.length_a   1.000
_cell.length_b   1.000
_cell.length_c   1.000
_cell.angle_alpha   90.00
_cell.angle_beta   90.00
_cell.angle_gamma   90.00
#
_symmetry.space_group_name_H-M   'P 1'
#
loop_
_entity.id
_entity.type
_entity.pdbx_description
1 polymer ?
#
loop_
_entity_poly.entity_id
_entity_poly.type
_entity_poly.pdbx_seq_one_letter_code
_entity_poly.pdbx_strand_id
1 'polypeptide(L)'
;MPITPGRYRIKNAATWTTIDESTDGAHIVHGWKQTNQPNQHTFLEWDVARAGGGTFTLKNVASGMFLHTDGPCNYSKLVGSDIVSSWYLEQRPNGSV
;
A
#
# COMPACT_ATOMS: atom_id res chain seq x y z
N MET A 1 3.13 3.65 18.27
CA MET A 1 4.54 3.39 17.91
C MET A 1 4.71 3.88 16.49
N PRO A 2 5.51 4.93 16.25
CA PRO A 2 5.55 5.63 14.97
C PRO A 2 5.83 4.66 13.82
N ILE A 3 5.24 4.93 12.65
CA ILE A 3 5.50 4.15 11.44
C ILE A 3 7.00 4.27 11.11
N THR A 4 7.67 3.12 11.04
CA THR A 4 9.07 3.00 10.66
C THR A 4 9.19 2.51 9.23
N PRO A 5 10.25 2.84 8.48
CA PRO A 5 10.51 2.19 7.21
C PRO A 5 10.64 0.67 7.36
N GLY A 6 10.14 -0.07 6.38
CA GLY A 6 10.16 -1.54 6.42
C GLY A 6 9.09 -2.15 5.52
N ARG A 7 8.95 -3.47 5.63
CA ARG A 7 7.96 -4.23 4.86
C ARG A 7 6.67 -4.41 5.66
N TYR A 8 5.56 -4.04 5.05
CA TYR A 8 4.25 -4.06 5.69
C TYR A 8 3.22 -4.84 4.87
N ARG A 9 2.29 -5.47 5.58
CA ARG A 9 0.96 -5.80 5.06
C ARG A 9 -0.01 -4.79 5.65
N ILE A 10 -0.71 -4.06 4.79
CA ILE A 10 -1.58 -2.95 5.20
C ILE A 10 -3.01 -3.46 5.19
N LYS A 11 -3.60 -3.58 6.38
CA LYS A 11 -4.88 -4.26 6.59
C LYS A 11 -5.96 -3.25 6.98
N ASN A 12 -7.10 -3.32 6.30
CA ASN A 12 -8.28 -2.58 6.68
C ASN A 12 -8.78 -3.07 8.05
N ALA A 13 -8.94 -2.15 9.01
CA ALA A 13 -9.30 -2.48 10.39
C ALA A 13 -10.72 -3.02 10.56
N ALA A 14 -11.65 -2.68 9.65
CA ALA A 14 -13.05 -3.09 9.73
C ALA A 14 -13.31 -4.44 9.04
N THR A 15 -12.80 -4.60 7.82
CA THR A 15 -13.07 -5.79 6.98
C THR A 15 -12.01 -6.86 7.10
N TRP A 16 -10.85 -6.53 7.66
CA TRP A 16 -9.68 -7.41 7.71
C TRP A 16 -9.18 -7.88 6.33
N THR A 17 -9.51 -7.15 5.26
CA THR A 17 -8.87 -7.29 3.95
C THR A 17 -7.57 -6.48 3.89
N THR A 18 -6.65 -6.87 3.03
CA THR A 18 -5.34 -6.22 2.85
C THR A 18 -5.31 -5.46 1.54
N ILE A 19 -4.56 -4.36 1.49
CA ILE A 19 -4.26 -3.66 0.24
C ILE A 19 -3.41 -4.58 -0.64
N ASP A 20 -3.97 -5.01 -1.76
CA ASP A 20 -3.42 -5.98 -2.70
C ASP A 20 -3.32 -5.35 -4.08
N GLU A 21 -2.24 -5.64 -4.80
CA GLU A 21 -2.11 -5.30 -6.22
C GLU A 21 -2.41 -6.53 -7.08
N SER A 22 -3.32 -6.39 -8.05
CA SER A 22 -3.72 -7.49 -8.93
C SER A 22 -2.54 -8.16 -9.64
N THR A 23 -2.58 -9.49 -9.70
CA THR A 23 -1.55 -10.32 -10.34
C THR A 23 -1.71 -10.46 -11.86
N ASP A 24 -2.73 -9.83 -12.45
CA ASP A 24 -3.06 -9.90 -13.88
C ASP A 24 -2.29 -8.90 -14.75
N GLY A 25 -1.38 -8.12 -14.14
CA GLY A 25 -0.59 -7.09 -14.81
C GLY A 25 -1.36 -5.79 -15.06
N ALA A 26 -2.62 -5.69 -14.65
CA ALA A 26 -3.37 -4.43 -14.73
C ALA A 26 -2.96 -3.42 -13.64
N HIS A 27 -2.18 -3.87 -12.64
CA HIS A 27 -1.69 -3.06 -11.53
C HIS A 27 -2.81 -2.35 -10.75
N ILE A 28 -4.01 -2.95 -10.71
CA ILE A 28 -5.13 -2.41 -9.95
C ILE A 28 -4.95 -2.73 -8.47
N VAL A 29 -5.05 -1.72 -7.62
CA VAL A 29 -4.99 -1.91 -6.17
C VAL A 29 -6.40 -2.04 -5.60
N HIS A 30 -6.62 -3.10 -4.84
CA HIS A 30 -7.93 -3.43 -4.28
C HIS A 30 -7.80 -4.08 -2.90
N GLY A 31 -8.93 -4.30 -2.23
CA GLY A 31 -8.96 -5.04 -0.96
C GLY A 31 -9.09 -6.54 -1.21
N TRP A 32 -8.15 -7.33 -0.71
CA TRP A 32 -8.19 -8.79 -0.85
C TRP A 32 -8.06 -9.54 0.47
N LYS A 33 -8.54 -10.77 0.52
CA LYS A 33 -8.37 -11.63 1.69
C LYS A 33 -6.90 -12.03 1.80
N GLN A 34 -6.28 -11.77 2.96
CA GLN A 34 -4.96 -12.31 3.23
C GLN A 34 -5.04 -13.84 3.30
N THR A 35 -4.40 -14.52 2.36
CA THR A 35 -4.10 -15.95 2.47
C THR A 35 -2.59 -16.13 2.43
N ASN A 36 -2.05 -17.06 3.21
CA ASN A 36 -0.61 -17.36 3.19
C ASN A 36 -0.21 -18.23 1.99
N GLN A 37 -0.95 -18.12 0.88
CA GLN A 37 -0.66 -18.87 -0.35
C GLN A 37 0.52 -18.22 -1.10
N PRO A 38 1.40 -19.01 -1.74
CA PRO A 38 2.60 -18.49 -2.40
C PRO A 38 2.32 -17.44 -3.48
N ASN A 39 1.19 -17.57 -4.20
CA ASN A 39 0.80 -16.68 -5.29
C ASN A 39 0.24 -15.32 -4.84
N GLN A 40 0.04 -15.11 -3.54
CA GLN A 40 -0.45 -13.84 -2.96
C GLN A 40 0.60 -13.17 -2.07
N HIS A 41 1.68 -13.89 -1.73
CA HIS A 41 2.55 -13.49 -0.62
C HIS A 41 3.22 -12.14 -0.82
N THR A 42 3.68 -11.83 -2.04
CA THR A 42 4.45 -10.60 -2.33
C THR A 42 3.59 -9.45 -2.85
N PHE A 43 2.43 -9.72 -3.48
CA PHE A 43 1.53 -8.67 -3.98
C PHE A 43 0.73 -7.98 -2.86
N LEU A 44 0.68 -8.61 -1.69
CA LEU A 44 0.13 -8.05 -0.44
C LEU A 44 1.16 -7.24 0.37
N GLU A 45 2.42 -7.25 -0.04
CA GLU A 45 3.54 -6.67 0.71
C GLU A 45 4.01 -5.35 0.09
N TRP A 46 4.18 -4.35 0.94
CA TRP A 46 4.58 -3.01 0.56
C TRP A 46 5.86 -2.63 1.32
N ASP A 47 6.89 -2.27 0.57
CA ASP A 47 8.09 -1.64 1.13
C ASP A 47 7.78 -0.15 1.35
N VAL A 48 7.72 0.23 2.63
CA VAL A 48 7.43 1.59 3.09
C VAL A 48 8.76 2.30 3.36
N ALA A 49 9.01 3.41 2.68
CA ALA A 49 10.24 4.20 2.83
C ALA A 49 9.93 5.69 3.07
N ARG A 50 10.84 6.43 3.70
CA ARG A 50 10.69 7.89 3.87
C ARG A 50 10.93 8.60 2.54
N ALA A 51 10.05 9.51 2.16
CA ALA A 51 10.18 10.33 0.94
C ALA A 51 10.66 11.77 1.22
N GLY A 52 10.79 12.16 2.49
CA GLY A 52 11.10 13.52 2.94
C GLY A 52 9.84 14.28 3.39
N GLY A 53 10.01 15.40 4.10
CA GLY A 53 8.89 16.25 4.52
C GLY A 53 7.84 15.55 5.42
N GLY A 54 8.20 14.45 6.09
CA GLY A 54 7.25 13.66 6.90
C GLY A 54 6.39 12.68 6.11
N THR A 55 6.63 12.50 4.82
CA THR A 55 5.88 11.58 3.95
C THR A 55 6.61 10.27 3.70
N PHE A 56 5.85 9.29 3.17
CA PHE A 56 6.32 7.96 2.84
C PHE A 56 6.00 7.57 1.40
N THR A 57 6.88 6.80 0.77
CA THR A 57 6.54 6.02 -0.43
C THR A 57 6.12 4.62 -0.01
N LEU A 58 5.22 4.02 -0.79
CA LEU A 58 4.82 2.63 -0.67
C LEU A 58 5.08 1.96 -2.01
N LYS A 59 6.01 1.01 -2.05
CA LYS A 59 6.37 0.26 -3.25
C LYS A 59 5.95 -1.18 -3.09
N ASN A 60 5.15 -1.71 -4.02
CA ASN A 60 4.77 -3.11 -3.99
C ASN A 60 6.01 -3.99 -4.19
N VAL A 61 6.16 -5.02 -3.36
CA VAL A 61 7.34 -5.88 -3.36
C VAL A 61 7.41 -6.75 -4.63
N ALA A 62 6.26 -7.16 -5.17
CA ALA A 62 6.20 -8.04 -6.33
C ALA A 62 6.41 -7.29 -7.65
N SER A 63 5.65 -6.21 -7.87
CA SER A 63 5.67 -5.47 -9.14
C SER A 63 6.78 -4.41 -9.19
N GLY A 64 7.24 -3.93 -8.03
CA GLY A 64 8.11 -2.77 -7.95
C GLY A 64 7.42 -1.45 -8.29
N MET A 65 6.10 -1.43 -8.39
CA MET A 65 5.33 -0.21 -8.65
C MET A 65 5.01 0.54 -7.35
N PHE A 66 4.90 1.86 -7.42
CA PHE A 66 4.46 2.69 -6.31
C PHE A 66 2.94 2.74 -6.21
N LEU A 67 2.41 2.76 -4.99
CA LEU A 67 1.00 3.03 -4.75
C LEU A 67 0.67 4.47 -5.18
N HIS A 68 -0.21 4.63 -6.16
CA HIS A 68 -0.55 5.90 -6.79
C HIS A 68 -2.07 6.08 -6.92
N THR A 69 -2.54 7.32 -6.91
CA THR A 69 -3.92 7.68 -7.26
C THR A 69 -4.01 8.02 -8.73
N ASP A 70 -4.93 7.44 -9.49
CA ASP A 70 -5.12 7.75 -10.92
C ASP A 70 -5.75 9.14 -11.19
N GLY A 71 -6.06 9.90 -10.14
CA GLY A 71 -6.57 11.26 -10.23
C GLY A 71 -6.61 11.99 -8.87
N PRO A 72 -6.82 13.31 -8.88
CA PRO A 72 -6.88 14.14 -7.66
C PRO A 72 -8.30 14.30 -7.09
N CYS A 73 -9.28 13.50 -7.53
CA CYS A 73 -10.68 13.63 -7.12
C CYS A 73 -11.12 12.47 -6.22
N ASN A 74 -12.21 12.70 -5.48
CA ASN A 74 -12.86 11.62 -4.72
C ASN A 74 -13.21 10.47 -5.66
N TYR A 75 -13.07 9.23 -5.17
CA TYR A 75 -13.27 8.00 -5.93
C TYR A 75 -12.21 7.69 -7.01
N SER A 76 -11.13 8.48 -7.10
CA SER A 76 -9.95 8.07 -7.87
C SER A 76 -9.46 6.71 -7.37
N LYS A 77 -9.05 5.86 -8.30
CA LYS A 77 -8.59 4.51 -7.99
C LYS A 77 -7.16 4.58 -7.45
N LEU A 78 -6.86 3.60 -6.60
CA LEU A 78 -5.48 3.27 -6.30
C LEU A 78 -4.96 2.29 -7.35
N VAL A 79 -3.77 2.55 -7.85
CA VAL A 79 -3.08 1.74 -8.87
C VAL A 79 -1.60 1.61 -8.52
N GLY A 80 -0.94 0.58 -9.02
CA GLY A 80 0.50 0.53 -9.14
C GLY A 80 0.96 1.39 -10.32
N SER A 81 1.92 2.28 -10.10
CA SER A 81 2.52 3.12 -11.15
C SER A 81 4.03 3.26 -10.95
N ASP A 82 4.74 3.57 -12.03
CA ASP A 82 6.14 4.04 -11.99
C ASP A 82 6.28 5.48 -11.44
N ILE A 83 5.18 6.21 -11.32
CA ILE A 83 5.12 7.53 -10.71
C ILE A 83 5.30 7.41 -9.19
N VAL A 84 6.37 8.03 -8.68
CA VAL A 84 6.64 8.11 -7.24
C VAL A 84 5.59 8.98 -6.56
N SER A 85 4.75 8.36 -5.74
CA SER A 85 3.76 9.05 -4.92
C SER A 85 4.17 9.07 -3.47
N SER A 86 3.91 10.20 -2.82
CA SER A 86 4.20 10.42 -1.40
C SER A 86 2.92 10.50 -0.59
N TRP A 87 2.89 9.78 0.53
CA TRP A 87 1.72 9.61 1.38
C TRP A 87 2.01 10.11 2.79
N TYR A 88 1.06 10.86 3.36
CA TYR A 88 1.05 11.12 4.79
C TYR A 88 0.40 9.91 5.48
N LEU A 89 1.17 9.24 6.32
CA LEU A 89 0.69 8.11 7.13
C LEU A 89 0.59 8.59 8.58
N GLU A 90 -0.53 9.22 8.92
CA GLU A 90 -0.76 9.77 10.25
C GLU A 90 -1.18 8.66 11.22
N GLN A 91 -0.38 8.45 12.26
CA GLN A 91 -0.73 7.52 13.32
C GLN A 91 -1.26 8.28 14.54
N ARG A 92 -2.42 7.86 15.03
CA ARG A 92 -2.98 8.37 16.28
C ARG A 92 -2.15 7.90 17.48
N PRO A 93 -2.24 8.59 18.64
CA PRO A 93 -1.47 8.24 19.85
C PRO A 93 -1.69 6.80 20.35
N ASN A 94 -2.88 6.23 20.11
CA ASN A 94 -3.24 4.85 20.44
C ASN A 94 -2.65 3.81 19.45
N GLY A 95 -1.90 4.24 18.45
CA GLY A 95 -1.28 3.38 17.45
C GLY A 95 -2.14 3.04 16.24
N SER A 96 -3.41 3.46 16.18
CA SER A 96 -4.25 3.29 14.99
C SER A 96 -3.84 4.27 13.90
N VAL A 97 -3.99 3.86 12.64
CA VAL A 97 -3.91 4.70 11.45
C VAL A 97 -5.33 4.97 10.98
#